data_AF-A5WYH1-F1
#
_entry.id   AF-A5WYH1-F1
#
_cell.length_a   1.000
_cell.length_b   1.000
_cell.length_c   1.000
_cell.angle_alpha   90.00
_cell.angle_beta   90.00
_cell.angle_gamma   90.00
#
_symmetry.space_group_name_H-M   'P 1'
#
loop_
_entity.id
_entity.type
_entity.pdbx_description
1 polymer ?
#
loop_
_entity_poly.entity_id
_entity_poly.type
_entity_poly.pdbx_seq_one_letter_code
_entity_poly.pdbx_strand_id
1 'polypeptide(L)'
;ELTIWLQQNAVDVIKLETWVEKIHIKKAVTVLNHRQLCPLKTFHTGTAGYVISQQGAKIILDYLSTLDAFEFFPIDHVIFDAIISKMSVLQVNPAMVIQAHLVSEDDTFKSLIETQRKQNVNQHRRRTLADYGKKYYRSIGKRTFFQRIAFQ
;
A
#
# COMPACT_ATOMS: atom_id res chain seq x y z
N GLU A 1 22.67 1.97 -6.96
CA GLU A 1 21.88 2.29 -8.17
C GLU A 1 20.49 2.83 -7.83
N LEU A 2 19.65 2.13 -7.05
CA LEU A 2 18.31 2.63 -6.65
C LEU A 2 18.36 4.00 -5.94
N THR A 3 19.28 4.18 -4.98
CA THR A 3 19.44 5.44 -4.24
C THR A 3 19.87 6.62 -5.13
N ILE A 4 20.74 6.36 -6.10
CA ILE A 4 21.20 7.38 -7.05
C ILE A 4 20.05 7.77 -7.97
N TRP A 5 19.30 6.78 -8.46
CA TRP A 5 18.12 7.03 -9.29
C TRP A 5 17.04 7.81 -8.53
N LEU A 6 16.81 7.48 -7.25
CA LEU A 6 15.90 8.19 -6.34
C LEU A 6 16.29 9.66 -6.13
N GLN A 7 17.59 9.97 -6.06
CA GLN A 7 18.05 11.35 -5.93
C GLN A 7 17.85 12.15 -7.22
N GLN A 8 17.92 11.48 -8.37
CA GLN A 8 17.78 12.11 -9.70
C GLN A 8 16.32 12.26 -10.14
N ASN A 9 15.44 11.40 -9.64
CA ASN A 9 14.02 11.38 -9.99
C ASN A 9 13.25 11.75 -8.73
N ALA A 10 12.62 12.92 -8.71
CA ALA A 10 11.84 13.43 -7.59
C ALA A 10 10.64 12.50 -7.27
N VAL A 11 10.92 11.42 -6.54
CA VAL A 11 9.97 10.38 -6.12
C VAL A 11 9.82 10.47 -4.61
N ASP A 12 8.59 10.49 -4.15
CA ASP A 12 8.29 10.67 -2.73
C ASP A 12 8.30 9.35 -1.98
N VAL A 13 7.72 8.31 -2.59
CA VAL A 13 7.62 6.98 -1.98
C VAL A 13 7.84 5.89 -3.02
N ILE A 14 8.65 4.89 -2.68
CA ILE A 14 8.74 3.62 -3.42
C ILE A 14 8.26 2.49 -2.51
N LYS A 15 7.19 1.82 -2.90
CA LYS A 15 6.69 0.62 -2.23
C LYS A 15 7.44 -0.61 -2.73
N LEU A 16 7.98 -1.37 -1.77
CA LEU A 16 8.77 -2.59 -2.00
C LEU A 16 7.97 -3.86 -1.69
N GLU A 17 6.90 -3.71 -0.91
CA GLU A 17 6.02 -4.79 -0.47
C GLU A 17 5.06 -5.27 -1.57
N THR A 18 4.77 -6.56 -1.57
CA THR A 18 3.57 -7.15 -2.20
C THR A 18 2.69 -7.82 -1.14
N TRP A 19 1.38 -7.74 -1.35
CA TRP A 19 0.38 -8.47 -0.56
C TRP A 19 -0.09 -9.76 -1.28
N VAL A 20 0.53 -10.14 -2.40
CA VAL A 20 0.09 -11.26 -3.28
C VAL A 20 -1.35 -11.07 -3.81
N GLU A 21 -1.90 -9.86 -3.64
CA GLU A 21 -3.16 -9.42 -4.21
C GLU A 21 -3.01 -8.95 -5.66
N LYS A 22 -4.11 -8.94 -6.40
CA LYS A 22 -4.16 -8.33 -7.73
C LYS A 22 -4.18 -6.81 -7.58
N ILE A 23 -3.24 -6.13 -8.23
CA ILE A 23 -3.06 -4.69 -8.09
C ILE A 23 -3.10 -3.97 -9.45
N HIS A 24 -3.59 -2.73 -9.50
CA HIS A 24 -3.66 -1.97 -10.75
C HIS A 24 -2.34 -1.22 -10.95
N ILE A 25 -1.57 -1.65 -11.94
CA ILE A 25 -0.27 -1.07 -12.26
C ILE A 25 -0.29 -0.56 -13.70
N LYS A 26 0.14 0.68 -13.93
CA LYS A 26 0.37 1.18 -15.30
C LYS A 26 1.68 0.65 -15.87
N LYS A 27 1.92 0.89 -17.18
CA LYS A 27 3.23 0.64 -17.80
C LYS A 27 4.35 1.21 -16.93
N ALA A 28 5.44 0.45 -16.82
CA ALA A 28 6.63 0.83 -16.07
C ALA A 28 7.14 2.19 -16.56
N VAL A 29 7.45 3.08 -15.61
CA VAL A 29 8.13 4.35 -15.90
C VAL A 29 9.60 4.09 -16.18
N THR A 30 10.19 3.11 -15.49
CA THR A 30 11.58 2.72 -15.69
C THR A 30 11.82 1.27 -15.29
N VAL A 31 12.99 0.75 -15.65
CA VAL A 31 13.50 -0.56 -15.26
C VAL A 31 14.86 -0.36 -14.59
N LEU A 32 14.99 -0.79 -13.35
CA LEU A 32 16.22 -0.80 -12.57
C LEU A 32 16.52 -2.23 -12.14
N ASN A 33 17.70 -2.75 -12.51
CA ASN A 33 18.16 -4.09 -12.12
C ASN A 33 17.10 -5.18 -12.32
N HIS A 34 16.54 -5.24 -13.52
CA HIS A 34 15.46 -6.17 -13.91
C HIS A 34 14.14 -6.03 -13.14
N ARG A 35 14.00 -4.98 -12.31
CA ARG A 35 12.74 -4.63 -11.63
C ARG A 35 12.14 -3.38 -12.26
N GLN A 36 10.85 -3.44 -12.52
CA GLN A 36 10.06 -2.35 -13.05
C GLN A 36 9.61 -1.44 -11.91
N LEU A 37 9.72 -0.13 -12.12
CA LEU A 37 9.08 0.87 -11.27
C LEU A 37 7.83 1.38 -11.97
N CYS A 38 6.69 1.17 -11.32
CA CYS A 38 5.41 1.50 -11.91
C CYS A 38 4.60 2.44 -11.00
N PRO A 39 3.84 3.41 -11.55
CA PRO A 39 3.09 4.34 -10.73
C PRO A 39 1.94 3.63 -10.01
N LEU A 40 1.81 3.88 -8.71
CA LEU A 40 0.72 3.38 -7.89
C LEU A 40 -0.46 4.36 -7.99
N LYS A 41 -1.55 3.97 -8.64
CA LYS A 41 -2.76 4.82 -8.78
C LYS A 41 -3.95 4.37 -7.95
N THR A 42 -3.88 3.18 -7.39
CA THR A 42 -4.96 2.61 -6.59
C THR A 42 -4.46 2.30 -5.20
N PHE A 43 -5.38 2.38 -4.25
CA PHE A 43 -5.17 1.99 -2.86
C PHE A 43 -4.46 0.64 -2.73
N HIS A 44 -3.44 0.60 -1.86
CA HIS A 44 -2.83 -0.63 -1.38
C HIS A 44 -2.74 -0.68 0.14
N THR A 45 -3.24 -1.76 0.71
CA THR A 45 -2.98 -2.13 2.10
C THR A 45 -1.52 -2.50 2.30
N GLY A 46 -1.04 -2.34 3.53
CA GLY A 46 0.29 -2.77 3.94
C GLY A 46 1.37 -1.70 3.78
N THR A 47 2.23 -1.62 4.80
CA THR A 47 3.39 -0.73 4.96
C THR A 47 4.62 -1.51 5.45
N ALA A 48 4.72 -2.80 5.13
CA ALA A 48 5.82 -3.65 5.59
C ALA A 48 7.18 -3.26 5.01
N GLY A 49 7.19 -2.72 3.79
CA GLY A 49 8.42 -2.32 3.10
C GLY A 49 8.19 -1.19 2.12
N TYR A 50 8.79 -0.04 2.40
CA TYR A 50 8.82 1.12 1.52
C TYR A 50 10.05 1.99 1.80
N VAL A 51 10.42 2.80 0.80
CA VAL A 51 11.42 3.87 0.91
C VAL A 51 10.70 5.19 0.76
N ILE A 52 11.04 6.15 1.60
CA ILE A 52 10.46 7.49 1.57
C ILE A 52 11.55 8.55 1.45
N SER A 53 11.33 9.54 0.58
CA SER A 53 12.20 10.70 0.48
C SER A 53 11.94 11.67 1.63
N GLN A 54 12.88 12.58 1.90
CA GLN A 54 12.65 13.63 2.91
C GLN A 54 11.43 14.49 2.55
N GLN A 55 11.21 14.76 1.25
CA GLN A 55 10.06 15.53 0.78
C GLN A 55 8.74 14.77 1.01
N GLY A 56 8.70 13.48 0.66
CA GLY A 56 7.53 12.64 0.92
C GLY A 56 7.19 12.56 2.41
N ALA A 57 8.21 12.48 3.27
CA ALA A 57 8.01 12.46 4.72
C ALA A 57 7.41 13.78 5.24
N LYS A 58 7.85 14.93 4.72
CA LYS A 58 7.25 16.24 5.04
C LYS A 58 5.78 16.29 4.63
N ILE A 59 5.45 15.88 3.41
CA ILE A 59 4.05 15.85 2.93
C ILE A 59 3.17 14.97 3.82
N ILE A 60 3.66 13.81 4.26
CA ILE A 60 2.93 12.94 5.21
C ILE A 60 2.72 13.64 6.54
N LEU A 61 3.78 14.20 7.13
CA LEU A 61 3.70 14.87 8.43
C LEU A 61 2.76 16.07 8.40
N ASP A 62 2.84 16.88 7.35
CA ASP A 62 1.94 18.00 7.14
C ASP A 62 0.50 17.52 7.07
N TYR A 63 0.21 16.45 6.30
CA TYR A 63 -1.13 15.88 6.25
C TYR A 63 -1.61 15.35 7.61
N LEU A 64 -0.76 14.61 8.32
CA LEU A 64 -1.08 14.10 9.66
C LEU A 64 -1.39 15.22 10.65
N SER A 65 -0.72 16.38 10.53
CA SER A 65 -0.97 17.55 11.36
C SER A 65 -2.33 18.22 11.11
N THR A 66 -2.93 17.98 9.94
CA THR A 66 -4.27 18.47 9.59
C THR A 66 -5.40 17.55 10.02
N LEU A 67 -5.08 16.32 10.44
CA LEU A 67 -6.09 15.36 10.89
C LEU A 67 -6.62 15.78 12.26
N ASP A 68 -7.94 15.73 12.41
CA ASP A 68 -8.56 15.94 13.71
C ASP A 68 -8.16 14.81 14.68
N ALA A 69 -8.07 15.13 15.97
CA ALA A 69 -7.70 14.16 17.01
C ALA A 69 -8.63 12.94 17.11
N PHE A 70 -9.80 12.99 16.45
CA PHE A 70 -10.79 11.92 16.41
C PHE A 70 -10.75 11.09 15.11
N GLU A 71 -9.93 11.47 14.12
CA GLU A 71 -9.75 10.72 12.89
C GLU A 71 -8.63 9.68 13.02
N PHE A 72 -9.01 8.46 13.41
CA PHE A 72 -8.09 7.33 13.52
C PHE A 72 -8.04 6.52 12.23
N PHE A 73 -7.12 6.89 11.33
CA PHE A 73 -6.81 6.08 10.15
C PHE A 73 -5.59 5.20 10.40
N PRO A 74 -5.59 3.94 9.93
CA PRO A 74 -4.36 3.17 9.82
C PRO A 74 -3.33 3.92 8.97
N ILE A 75 -2.06 3.85 9.36
CA ILE A 75 -1.01 4.62 8.69
C ILE A 75 -0.80 4.22 7.22
N ASP A 76 -1.05 2.96 6.87
CA ASP A 76 -1.00 2.48 5.49
C ASP A 76 -2.11 3.09 4.62
N HIS A 77 -3.31 3.31 5.19
CA HIS A 77 -4.36 4.08 4.54
C HIS A 77 -3.96 5.55 4.33
N VAL A 78 -3.27 6.16 5.30
CA VAL A 78 -2.77 7.52 5.11
C VAL A 78 -1.79 7.56 3.94
N ILE A 79 -0.71 6.77 4.01
CA ILE A 79 0.42 6.83 3.07
C ILE A 79 0.03 6.36 1.66
N PHE A 80 -0.78 5.31 1.53
CA PHE A 80 -1.08 4.66 0.25
C PHE A 80 -2.55 4.78 -0.21
N ASP A 81 -3.35 5.65 0.41
CA ASP A 81 -4.70 6.02 -0.06
C ASP A 81 -4.90 7.53 -0.03
N ALA A 82 -4.89 8.13 1.16
CA ALA A 82 -5.41 9.48 1.39
C ALA A 82 -4.59 10.56 0.70
N ILE A 83 -3.27 10.38 0.64
CA ILE A 83 -2.35 11.35 0.03
C ILE A 83 -1.66 10.83 -1.23
N ILE A 84 -2.02 9.64 -1.74
CA ILE A 84 -1.37 9.06 -2.92
C ILE A 84 -1.47 9.97 -4.15
N SER A 85 -2.49 10.82 -4.22
CA SER A 85 -2.68 11.83 -5.28
C SER A 85 -1.81 13.07 -5.11
N LYS A 86 -1.28 13.32 -3.90
CA LYS A 86 -0.43 14.47 -3.55
C LYS A 86 1.06 14.16 -3.63
N MET A 87 1.43 12.90 -3.91
CA MET A 87 2.83 12.47 -3.95
C MET A 87 3.12 11.54 -5.12
N SER A 88 4.38 11.52 -5.53
CA SER A 88 4.90 10.58 -6.52
C SER A 88 5.17 9.23 -5.86
N VAL A 89 4.23 8.29 -6.03
CA VAL A 89 4.30 6.94 -5.44
C VAL A 89 4.54 5.90 -6.53
N LEU A 90 5.64 5.16 -6.40
CA LEU A 90 6.01 4.06 -7.29
C LEU A 90 5.97 2.72 -6.57
N GLN A 91 5.71 1.66 -7.32
CA GLN A 91 5.71 0.28 -6.87
C GLN A 91 6.76 -0.50 -7.64
N VAL A 92 7.60 -1.24 -6.90
CA VAL A 92 8.59 -2.15 -7.48
C VAL A 92 7.90 -3.46 -7.90
N ASN A 93 8.22 -3.95 -9.10
CA ASN A 93 7.74 -5.21 -9.66
C ASN A 93 8.89 -5.98 -10.34
N PRO A 94 9.23 -7.22 -9.92
CA PRO A 94 8.65 -7.96 -8.80
C PRO A 94 8.99 -7.32 -7.45
N ALA A 95 8.12 -7.48 -6.46
CA ALA A 95 8.31 -6.95 -5.11
C ALA A 95 9.45 -7.66 -4.39
N MET A 96 10.13 -6.93 -3.50
CA MET A 96 11.26 -7.43 -2.69
C MET A 96 10.86 -7.80 -1.27
N VAL A 97 9.71 -7.30 -0.80
CA VAL A 97 9.23 -7.52 0.56
C VAL A 97 7.88 -8.21 0.51
N ILE A 98 7.66 -9.15 1.41
CA ILE A 98 6.37 -9.78 1.69
C ILE A 98 6.27 -9.96 3.20
N GLN A 99 5.06 -9.82 3.74
CA GLN A 99 4.85 -10.05 5.16
C GLN A 99 4.92 -11.55 5.48
N ALA A 100 5.58 -11.91 6.57
CA ALA A 100 5.79 -13.31 6.98
C ALA A 100 4.49 -14.12 7.02
N HIS A 101 3.40 -13.53 7.53
CA HIS A 101 2.08 -14.18 7.60
C HIS A 101 1.45 -14.56 6.24
N LEU A 102 1.95 -14.02 5.13
CA LEU A 102 1.52 -14.37 3.77
C LEU A 102 2.35 -15.51 3.17
N VAL A 103 3.50 -15.83 3.76
CA VAL A 103 4.46 -16.84 3.25
C VAL A 103 4.43 -18.11 4.07
N SER A 104 4.32 -17.99 5.40
CA SER A 104 4.33 -19.12 6.32
C SER A 104 3.05 -19.15 7.16
N GLU A 105 2.49 -20.35 7.34
CA GLU A 105 1.43 -20.61 8.32
C GLU A 105 1.96 -20.60 9.77
N ASP A 106 3.28 -20.54 9.93
CA ASP A 106 3.91 -20.44 11.24
C ASP A 106 3.61 -19.09 11.89
N ASP A 107 2.88 -19.17 13.00
CA ASP A 107 2.40 -18.08 13.84
C ASP A 107 3.51 -17.41 14.69
N THR A 108 4.77 -17.54 14.27
CA THR A 108 5.94 -17.09 15.04
C THR A 108 5.93 -15.59 15.30
N PHE A 109 5.25 -14.81 14.44
CA PHE A 109 5.13 -13.35 14.53
C PHE A 109 3.69 -12.89 14.84
N LYS A 110 2.99 -13.60 15.73
CA LYS A 110 1.68 -13.18 16.21
C LYS A 110 1.69 -11.75 16.75
N SER A 111 0.80 -10.92 16.24
CA SER A 111 0.66 -9.55 16.72
C SER A 111 -0.07 -9.55 18.08
N LEU A 112 0.50 -8.87 19.08
CA LEU A 112 -0.12 -8.72 20.41
C LEU A 112 -1.51 -8.09 20.34
N ILE A 113 -1.76 -7.25 19.32
CA ILE A 113 -3.04 -6.56 19.09
C ILE A 113 -3.99 -7.32 18.14
N GLU A 114 -3.59 -8.49 17.63
CA GLU A 114 -4.42 -9.26 16.68
C GLU A 114 -5.73 -9.73 17.32
N THR A 115 -5.67 -10.15 18.58
CA THR A 115 -6.84 -10.59 19.35
C THR A 115 -7.85 -9.45 19.52
N GLN A 116 -7.38 -8.25 19.86
CA GLN A 116 -8.23 -7.05 19.96
C GLN A 116 -8.79 -6.64 18.59
N ARG A 117 -8.01 -6.75 17.51
CA ARG A 117 -8.52 -6.51 16.14
C ARG A 117 -9.66 -7.48 15.79
N LYS A 118 -9.49 -8.78 16.05
CA LYS A 118 -10.53 -9.79 15.79
C LYS A 118 -11.82 -9.52 16.59
N GLN A 119 -11.70 -9.03 17.81
CA GLN A 119 -12.85 -8.62 18.63
C GLN A 119 -13.56 -7.37 18.09
N ASN A 120 -12.80 -6.38 17.58
CA ASN A 120 -13.36 -5.15 17.01
C ASN A 120 -14.06 -5.37 15.66
N VAL A 121 -13.62 -6.35 14.85
CA VAL A 121 -14.28 -6.71 13.57
C VAL A 121 -15.74 -7.14 13.80
N ASN A 122 -16.04 -7.78 14.93
CA ASN A 122 -17.40 -8.20 15.28
C ASN A 122 -18.29 -7.04 15.77
N GLN A 123 -17.72 -5.87 16.04
CA GLN A 123 -18.46 -4.69 16.52
C GLN A 123 -18.76 -3.66 15.41
N HIS A 124 -18.33 -3.88 14.17
CA HIS A 124 -18.50 -2.89 13.11
C HIS A 124 -19.88 -2.95 12.44
N ARG A 125 -20.65 -1.88 12.67
CA ARG A 125 -21.80 -1.27 11.95
C ARG A 125 -22.43 -2.10 10.80
N ARG A 126 -23.77 -2.24 10.83
CA ARG A 126 -24.59 -2.80 9.73
C ARG A 126 -24.21 -2.17 8.38
N ARG A 127 -23.69 -3.01 7.46
CA ARG A 127 -23.24 -2.61 6.12
C ARG A 127 -24.43 -2.11 5.28
N THR A 128 -24.24 -1.00 4.58
CA THR A 128 -25.24 -0.43 3.69
C THR A 128 -25.09 -0.98 2.25
N LEU A 129 -26.13 -0.86 1.42
CA LEU A 129 -26.12 -1.33 0.03
C LEU A 129 -24.98 -0.71 -0.81
N ALA A 130 -24.57 0.53 -0.49
CA ALA A 130 -23.42 1.20 -1.09
C ALA A 130 -22.09 0.48 -0.80
N ASP A 131 -21.95 -0.15 0.37
CA ASP A 131 -20.75 -0.92 0.74
C ASP A 131 -20.65 -2.21 -0.08
N TYR A 132 -21.79 -2.82 -0.41
CA TYR A 132 -21.83 -3.97 -1.32
C TYR A 132 -21.47 -3.58 -2.75
N GLY A 133 -21.95 -2.43 -3.22
CA GLY A 133 -21.54 -1.87 -4.52
C GLY A 133 -20.04 -1.58 -4.59
N LYS A 134 -19.46 -0.95 -3.55
CA LYS A 134 -18.00 -0.75 -3.44
C LYS A 134 -17.25 -2.09 -3.40
N LYS A 135 -17.77 -3.10 -2.70
CA LYS A 135 -17.18 -4.45 -2.67
C LYS A 135 -17.22 -5.12 -4.06
N TYR A 136 -18.31 -4.95 -4.80
CA TYR A 136 -18.48 -5.48 -6.15
C TYR A 136 -17.58 -4.77 -7.17
N TYR A 137 -17.45 -3.44 -7.11
CA TYR A 137 -16.50 -2.69 -7.92
C TYR A 137 -15.05 -3.09 -7.58
N ARG A 138 -14.73 -3.23 -6.29
CA ARG A 138 -13.44 -3.75 -5.80
C ARG A 138 -13.19 -5.21 -6.23
N SER A 139 -14.19 -6.03 -6.53
CA SER A 139 -14.00 -7.45 -6.91
C SER A 139 -14.04 -7.68 -8.43
N ILE A 140 -14.91 -6.99 -9.16
CA ILE A 140 -15.11 -7.16 -10.60
C ILE A 140 -14.20 -6.23 -11.41
N GLY A 141 -13.99 -4.98 -10.98
CA GLY A 141 -12.96 -4.11 -11.56
C GLY A 141 -11.56 -4.75 -11.46
N LYS A 142 -11.32 -5.54 -10.39
CA LYS A 142 -10.11 -6.37 -10.17
C LYS A 142 -9.83 -7.43 -11.23
N ARG A 143 -10.74 -7.70 -12.18
CA ARG A 143 -10.54 -8.74 -13.22
C ARG A 143 -10.03 -8.21 -14.56
N THR A 144 -10.25 -6.93 -14.88
CA THR A 144 -9.95 -6.38 -16.22
C THR A 144 -8.67 -5.54 -16.28
N PHE A 145 -8.20 -4.97 -15.17
CA PHE A 145 -7.05 -4.03 -15.17
C PHE A 145 -5.98 -4.32 -14.11
N PHE A 146 -6.01 -5.48 -13.45
CA PHE A 146 -5.17 -5.74 -12.29
C PHE A 146 -4.22 -6.92 -12.54
N GLN A 147 -2.94 -6.73 -12.23
CA GLN A 147 -1.88 -7.73 -12.34
C GLN A 147 -1.40 -8.11 -10.94
N ARG A 148 -1.00 -9.37 -10.75
CA ARG A 148 -0.34 -9.80 -9.51
C ARG A 148 1.13 -9.37 -9.56
N ILE A 149 1.61 -8.72 -8.50
CA ILE A 149 3.05 -8.55 -8.32
C ILE A 149 3.61 -9.84 -7.73
N ALA A 150 4.52 -10.46 -8.48
CA ALA A 150 5.32 -11.58 -7.99
C ALA A 150 6.26 -11.10 -6.88
N PHE A 151 6.41 -11.91 -5.85
CA PHE A 151 7.48 -11.78 -4.86
C PHE A 151 8.72 -12.51 -5.40
N GLN A 152 9.90 -11.86 -5.34
CA GLN A 152 11.17 -12.43 -5.78
C GLN A 152 12.34 -11.96 -4.92
#